data_AF-A0A815WZW7-F1
#
_entry.id   AF-A0A815WZW7-F1
#
_cell.length_a   1.000
_cell.length_b   1.000
_cell.length_c   1.000
_cell.angle_alpha   90.00
_cell.angle_beta   90.00
_cell.angle_gamma   90.00
#
_symmetry.space_group_name_H-M   'P 1'
#
loop_
_entity.id
_entity.type
_entity.pdbx_description
1 polymer ?
#
loop_
_entity_poly.entity_id
_entity_poly.type
_entity_poly.pdbx_seq_one_letter_code
_entity_poly.pdbx_strand_id
1 'polypeptide(L)'
;MHNDGEFIAALNSAQFDPSTPNGNPNNNPLCNREIEVSGPRGTARVRVVDRCPGCPYGGLDLSPAAFQRIVGDLSQGVGQVTWEWT
;
A
#
# COMPACT_ATOMS: atom_id res chain seq x y z
N MET A 1 4.22 9.03 14.45
CA MET A 1 2.76 8.88 14.56
C MET A 1 2.20 9.17 13.19
N HIS A 2 1.59 8.18 12.55
CA HIS A 2 0.86 8.37 11.29
C HIS A 2 -0.59 8.62 11.67
N ASN A 3 -1.17 9.72 11.21
CA ASN A 3 -2.58 10.02 11.46
C ASN A 3 -3.43 9.31 10.39
N ASP A 4 -4.67 8.92 10.72
CA ASP A 4 -5.58 8.13 9.88
C ASP A 4 -5.98 8.78 8.53
N GLY A 5 -5.54 10.02 8.27
CA GLY A 5 -5.73 10.74 7.02
C GLY A 5 -4.56 10.66 6.03
N GLU A 6 -3.45 10.02 6.38
CA GLU A 6 -2.32 9.84 5.45
C GLU A 6 -2.64 8.78 4.40
N PHE A 7 -2.32 9.05 3.14
CA PHE A 7 -2.40 8.05 2.08
C PHE A 7 -1.18 7.15 2.15
N ILE A 8 -1.30 6.12 2.99
CA ILE A 8 -0.27 5.10 3.18
C ILE A 8 -0.80 3.70 2.85
N ALA A 9 0.11 2.78 2.57
CA ALA A 9 -0.18 1.38 2.37
C ALA A 9 0.91 0.45 2.92
N ALA A 10 0.51 -0.80 3.17
CA ALA A 10 1.43 -1.90 3.35
C ALA A 10 1.54 -2.74 2.05
N LEU A 11 2.76 -3.04 1.63
CA LEU A 11 3.04 -3.84 0.44
C LEU A 11 3.10 -5.33 0.77
N ASN A 12 2.59 -6.20 -0.10
CA ASN A 12 2.67 -7.65 0.11
C ASN A 12 4.11 -8.15 0.31
N SER A 13 4.26 -9.20 1.12
CA SER A 13 5.55 -9.82 1.45
C SER A 13 6.37 -10.23 0.22
N ALA A 14 5.74 -10.77 -0.82
CA ALA A 14 6.43 -11.25 -2.03
C ALA A 14 7.17 -10.13 -2.79
N GLN A 15 6.67 -8.89 -2.73
CA GLN A 15 7.32 -7.72 -3.35
C GLN A 15 8.15 -6.90 -2.35
N PHE A 16 7.80 -6.95 -1.05
CA PHE A 16 8.53 -6.24 0.00
C PHE A 16 9.84 -6.96 0.39
N ASP A 17 9.78 -8.25 0.68
CA ASP A 17 10.87 -9.03 1.28
C ASP A 17 12.14 -9.10 0.41
N PRO A 18 12.06 -9.24 -0.93
CA PRO A 18 13.26 -9.26 -1.77
C PRO A 18 14.11 -7.99 -1.69
N SER A 19 13.51 -6.86 -1.31
CA SER A 19 14.22 -5.59 -1.12
C SER A 19 14.69 -5.37 0.32
N THR A 20 14.40 -6.30 1.25
CA THR A 20 14.73 -6.13 2.68
C THR A 20 16.20 -6.48 2.94
N PRO A 21 17.07 -5.50 3.27
CA PRO A 21 18.48 -5.78 3.46
C PRO A 21 18.73 -6.48 4.79
N ASN A 22 19.52 -7.55 4.76
CA ASN A 22 19.92 -8.32 5.94
C ASN A 22 18.74 -8.80 6.80
N GLY A 23 17.55 -8.95 6.20
CA GLY A 23 16.32 -9.32 6.92
C GLY A 23 15.78 -8.24 7.88
N ASN A 24 16.30 -7.01 7.86
CA ASN A 24 15.79 -5.91 8.68
C ASN A 24 14.76 -5.06 7.90
N PRO A 25 13.44 -5.23 8.13
CA PRO A 25 12.40 -4.52 7.38
C PRO A 25 12.45 -3.00 7.57
N ASN A 26 13.01 -2.50 8.68
CA ASN A 26 13.14 -1.06 8.93
C ASN A 26 14.10 -0.37 7.93
N ASN A 27 14.97 -1.14 7.28
CA ASN A 27 15.92 -0.66 6.29
C ASN A 27 15.46 -0.94 4.85
N ASN A 28 14.21 -1.36 4.65
CA ASN A 28 13.71 -1.65 3.32
C ASN A 28 13.62 -0.34 2.48
N PRO A 29 14.29 -0.27 1.32
CA PRO A 29 14.30 0.94 0.47
C PRO A 29 12.94 1.21 -0.20
N LEU A 30 11.98 0.29 -0.12
CA LEU A 30 10.63 0.49 -0.59
C LEU A 30 9.79 1.30 0.40
N CYS A 31 10.16 1.32 1.68
CA CYS A 31 9.53 2.21 2.66
C CYS A 31 9.80 3.68 2.30
N ASN A 32 8.81 4.53 2.52
CA ASN A 32 8.77 5.95 2.15
C ASN A 32 8.78 6.25 0.65
N ARG A 33 8.79 5.23 -0.22
CA ARG A 33 8.51 5.42 -1.65
C ARG A 33 7.01 5.52 -1.89
N GLU A 34 6.64 6.21 -2.96
CA GLU A 34 5.25 6.36 -3.37
C GLU A 34 4.93 5.45 -4.56
N ILE A 35 3.68 5.00 -4.57
CA ILE A 35 3.05 4.35 -5.70
C ILE A 35 1.83 5.17 -6.11
N GLU A 36 1.55 5.23 -7.41
CA GLU A 36 0.29 5.75 -7.91
C GLU A 36 -0.70 4.59 -7.99
N VAL A 37 -1.81 4.69 -7.25
CA VAL A 37 -2.83 3.64 -7.17
C VAL A 37 -4.10 4.14 -7.81
N SER A 38 -4.61 3.39 -8.77
CA SER A 38 -5.83 3.69 -9.52
C SER A 38 -6.90 2.64 -9.22
N GLY A 39 -8.10 3.11 -8.87
CA GLY A 39 -9.25 2.26 -8.59
C GLY A 39 -10.56 2.88 -9.12
N PRO A 40 -11.71 2.24 -8.82
CA PRO A 40 -13.02 2.64 -9.35
C PRO A 40 -13.43 4.08 -9.06
N ARG A 41 -12.94 4.69 -7.98
CA ARG A 41 -13.24 6.09 -7.60
C ARG A 41 -12.16 7.08 -8.02
N GLY A 42 -11.06 6.60 -8.58
CA GLY A 42 -10.00 7.40 -9.15
C GLY A 42 -8.63 7.02 -8.61
N THR A 43 -7.71 7.97 -8.78
CA THR A 43 -6.29 7.75 -8.57
C THR A 43 -5.76 8.60 -7.42
N ALA A 44 -4.83 8.05 -6.65
CA ALA A 44 -4.10 8.77 -5.61
C ALA A 44 -2.69 8.21 -5.44
N ARG A 45 -1.77 9.08 -5.00
CA ARG A 45 -0.44 8.66 -4.57
C ARG A 45 -0.50 8.15 -3.14
N VAL A 46 0.12 7.00 -2.92
CA VAL A 46 0.11 6.29 -1.65
C VAL A 46 1.54 5.94 -1.28
N ARG A 47 1.96 6.30 -0.07
CA ARG A 47 3.29 6.01 0.44
C ARG A 47 3.34 4.62 1.06
N VAL A 48 4.28 3.80 0.63
CA VAL A 48 4.51 2.49 1.25
C VAL A 48 5.25 2.70 2.56
N VAL A 49 4.67 2.24 3.67
CA VAL A 49 5.26 2.42 5.01
C VAL A 49 5.38 1.11 5.78
N ASP A 50 4.71 0.05 5.32
CA ASP A 50 4.66 -1.22 6.02
C ASP A 50 4.63 -2.42 5.06
N ARG A 51 4.69 -3.61 5.64
CA ARG A 51 4.63 -4.91 4.98
C ARG A 51 3.33 -5.62 5.37
N CYS A 52 2.59 -6.11 4.39
CA CYS A 52 1.43 -6.97 4.58
C CYS A 52 1.79 -8.45 4.31
N PRO A 53 1.96 -9.30 5.34
CA PRO A 53 2.38 -10.68 5.12
C PRO A 53 1.29 -11.55 4.49
N GLY A 54 0.02 -11.23 4.75
CA GLY A 54 -1.15 -11.97 4.26
C GLY A 54 -1.70 -11.51 2.92
N CYS A 55 -1.18 -10.41 2.36
CA CYS A 55 -1.66 -9.91 1.08
C CYS A 55 -1.15 -10.78 -0.09
N PRO A 56 -1.98 -11.05 -1.10
CA PRO A 56 -1.54 -11.77 -2.29
C PRO A 56 -0.50 -10.96 -3.08
N TYR A 57 0.18 -11.61 -4.02
CA TYR A 57 1.07 -10.89 -4.95
C TYR A 57 0.30 -9.78 -5.67
N GLY A 58 0.88 -8.58 -5.74
CA GLY A 58 0.22 -7.37 -6.26
C GLY A 58 -0.77 -6.72 -5.29
N GLY A 59 -1.05 -7.33 -4.13
CA GLY A 59 -1.94 -6.79 -3.10
C GLY A 59 -1.31 -5.64 -2.32
N LEU A 60 -2.16 -4.68 -1.96
CA LEU A 60 -1.87 -3.55 -1.08
C LEU A 60 -2.88 -3.54 0.06
N ASP A 61 -2.41 -3.30 1.28
CA ASP A 61 -3.27 -2.96 2.41
C ASP A 61 -3.32 -1.44 2.53
N LEU A 62 -4.39 -0.82 2.03
CA LEU A 62 -4.55 0.62 1.99
C LEU A 62 -5.06 1.13 3.34
N SER A 63 -4.51 2.24 3.83
CA SER A 63 -5.15 3.00 4.90
C SER A 63 -6.63 3.31 4.57
N PRO A 64 -7.51 3.44 5.60
CA PRO A 64 -8.92 3.72 5.37
C PRO A 64 -9.18 4.94 4.47
N ALA A 65 -8.41 6.01 4.64
CA ALA A 65 -8.51 7.22 3.84
C ALA A 65 -8.15 6.96 2.35
N ALA A 66 -7.05 6.24 2.09
CA ALA A 66 -6.67 5.85 0.73
C ALA A 66 -7.71 4.91 0.09
N PHE A 67 -8.18 3.90 0.83
CA PHE A 67 -9.21 2.97 0.36
C PHE A 67 -10.49 3.72 -0.01
N GLN A 68 -10.97 4.64 0.84
CA GLN A 68 -12.18 5.42 0.56
C GLN A 68 -12.05 6.30 -0.68
N ARG A 69 -10.86 6.86 -0.89
CA ARG A 69 -10.56 7.73 -2.04
C ARG A 69 -10.43 6.97 -3.36
N ILE A 70 -9.84 5.78 -3.33
CA ILE A 70 -9.47 5.00 -4.52
C ILE A 70 -10.54 3.95 -4.86
N VAL A 71 -11.03 3.24 -3.85
CA VAL A 71 -11.95 2.10 -3.98
C VAL A 71 -13.39 2.51 -3.65
N GLY A 72 -13.64 3.01 -2.44
CA GLY A 72 -15.00 3.32 -2.00
C GLY A 72 -15.32 2.92 -0.56
N ASP A 73 -16.49 2.34 -0.35
CA ASP A 73 -17.00 2.08 0.99
C ASP A 73 -16.14 1.02 1.71
N LEU A 74 -15.72 1.29 2.95
CA LEU A 74 -14.90 0.36 3.73
C LEU A 74 -15.59 -0.99 3.97
N SER A 75 -16.92 -1.04 3.93
CA SER A 75 -17.69 -2.29 4.01
C SER A 75 -17.44 -3.25 2.84
N GLN A 76 -16.87 -2.78 1.73
CA GLN A 76 -16.43 -3.65 0.63
C GLN A 76 -15.26 -4.55 1.06
N GLY A 77 -14.43 -4.09 2.01
CA GLY A 77 -13.26 -4.79 2.54
C GLY A 77 -12.10 -4.94 1.56
N VAL A 78 -12.38 -5.32 0.32
CA VAL A 78 -11.40 -5.54 -0.75
C VAL A 78 -11.88 -4.87 -2.04
N GLY A 79 -10.95 -4.21 -2.74
CA GLY A 79 -11.20 -3.59 -4.04
C GLY A 79 -10.17 -4.02 -5.07
N GLN A 80 -10.57 -4.04 -6.34
CA GLN A 80 -9.63 -4.18 -7.46
C GLN A 80 -9.01 -2.82 -7.78
N VAL A 81 -7.68 -2.78 -7.81
CA VAL A 81 -6.88 -1.59 -8.14
C VAL A 81 -5.72 -1.98 -9.05
N THR A 82 -5.19 -1.02 -9.77
CA THR A 82 -3.87 -1.10 -10.41
C THR A 82 -2.93 -0.12 -9.73
N TRP A 83 -1.63 -0.40 -9.76
CA TRP A 83 -0.65 0.52 -9.20
C TRP A 83 0.71 0.39 -9.86
N GLU A 84 1.46 1.48 -9.81
CA GLU A 84 2.83 1.56 -10.32
C GLU A 84 3.70 2.44 -9.41
N TRP A 85 5.00 2.17 -9.39
CA TRP A 85 5.97 3.01 -8.68
C TRP A 85 6.14 4.35 -9.39
N THR A 86 6.16 5.44 -8.62
CA THR A 86 6.50 6.79 -9.11
C THR A 86 7.98 7.11 -8.97
#